data_AF-A0A3M8CH46-F1
#
_entry.id   AF-A0A3M8CH46-F1
#
_cell.length_a   1.000
_cell.length_b   1.000
_cell.length_c   1.000
_cell.angle_alpha   90.00
_cell.angle_beta   90.00
_cell.angle_gamma   90.00
#
_symmetry.space_group_name_H-M   'P 1'
#
loop_
_entity.id
_entity.type
_entity.pdbx_description
1 polymer ?
#
loop_
_entity_poly.entity_id
_entity_poly.type
_entity_poly.pdbx_seq_one_letter_code
_entity_poly.pdbx_strand_id
1 'polypeptide(L)' 'MKRIVFATPEELVEHCLREEVSLVVEYKDEANKQRQIVLASEQLSQAPIYLRYEKAEAYYRKDGIFFEVVVQG' A
#
# COMPACT_ATOMS: atom_id res chain seq x y z
N MET A 1 15.06 -4.36 5.52
CA MET A 1 13.76 -4.58 4.87
C MET A 1 12.98 -5.58 5.69
N LYS A 2 11.69 -5.34 5.94
CA LYS A 2 10.76 -6.27 6.58
C LYS A 2 9.56 -6.48 5.66
N ARG A 3 8.92 -7.64 5.75
CA ARG A 3 7.64 -7.92 5.07
C ARG A 3 6.55 -8.04 6.13
N ILE A 4 5.42 -7.41 5.88
CA ILE A 4 4.20 -7.55 6.68
C ILE A 4 3.08 -8.03 5.77
N VAL A 5 2.23 -8.92 6.31
CA VAL A 5 1.12 -9.51 5.58
C VAL A 5 -0.16 -9.14 6.30
N PHE A 6 -1.15 -8.66 5.55
CA PHE A 6 -2.49 -8.37 6.03
C PHE A 6 -3.47 -9.31 5.36
N ALA A 7 -4.50 -9.72 6.09
CA ALA A 7 -5.56 -10.55 5.54
C ALA A 7 -6.49 -9.73 4.64
N THR A 8 -6.64 -8.44 4.91
CA THR A 8 -7.54 -7.56 4.14
C THR A 8 -6.91 -6.19 3.87
N PRO A 9 -7.35 -5.49 2.81
CA PRO A 9 -6.96 -4.10 2.59
C PRO A 9 -7.35 -3.17 3.75
N GLU A 10 -8.45 -3.44 4.43
CA GLU A 10 -8.95 -2.65 5.55
C GLU A 10 -8.00 -2.71 6.76
N GLU A 11 -7.48 -3.90 7.09
CA GLU A 11 -6.45 -4.07 8.13
C GLU A 11 -5.18 -3.27 7.83
N LEU A 12 -4.76 -3.25 6.56
CA LEU A 12 -3.63 -2.44 6.11
C LEU A 12 -3.92 -0.94 6.31
N VAL A 13 -5.11 -0.46 5.95
CA VAL A 13 -5.48 0.94 6.11
C VAL A 13 -5.49 1.35 7.57
N GLU A 14 -6.10 0.55 8.44
CA GLU A 14 -6.09 0.79 9.89
C GLU A 14 -4.66 0.80 10.46
N HIS A 15 -3.82 -0.11 10.00
CA HIS A 15 -2.41 -0.16 10.40
C HIS A 15 -1.66 1.10 9.97
N CYS A 16 -1.78 1.53 8.71
CA CYS A 16 -1.12 2.74 8.22
C CYS A 16 -1.58 4.00 8.97
N LEU A 17 -2.88 4.10 9.29
CA LEU A 17 -3.42 5.19 10.10
C LEU A 17 -2.85 5.18 11.53
N ARG A 18 -2.84 4.01 12.18
CA ARG A 18 -2.33 3.85 13.55
C ARG A 18 -0.84 4.16 13.67
N GLU A 19 -0.06 3.72 12.68
CA GLU A 19 1.38 3.91 12.66
C GLU A 19 1.80 5.29 12.15
N GLU A 20 0.84 6.10 11.70
CA GLU A 20 1.01 7.42 11.08
C GLU A 20 1.96 7.40 9.87
N VAL A 21 1.80 6.40 9.00
CA VAL A 21 2.65 6.21 7.81
C VAL A 21 1.86 6.38 6.53
N SER A 22 2.53 6.93 5.50
CA SER A 22 2.00 6.93 4.15
C SER A 22 2.26 5.59 3.46
N LEU A 23 1.26 5.08 2.75
CA LEU A 23 1.37 3.89 1.92
C LEU A 23 1.75 4.30 0.49
N VAL A 24 2.80 3.69 -0.04
CA VAL A 24 3.14 3.78 -1.46
C VAL A 24 2.60 2.55 -2.16
N VAL A 25 1.92 2.75 -3.29
CA VAL A 25 1.45 1.68 -4.16
C VAL A 25 1.99 1.91 -5.56
N GLU A 26 2.74 0.94 -6.07
CA GLU A 26 3.22 0.88 -7.44
C GLU A 26 2.35 -0.11 -8.21
N TYR A 27 1.88 0.27 -9.40
CA TYR A 27 0.95 -0.54 -10.17
C TYR A 27 1.03 -0.24 -11.66
N LYS A 28 0.42 -1.09 -12.49
CA LYS A 28 0.22 -0.82 -13.92
C LYS A 28 -1.19 -0.34 -14.19
N ASP A 29 -1.32 0.80 -14.88
CA ASP A 29 -2.62 1.30 -15.33
C ASP A 29 -3.15 0.52 -16.55
N GLU A 30 -4.37 0.85 -16.98
CA GLU A 30 -5.03 0.21 -18.13
C GLU A 30 -4.27 0.39 -19.46
N ALA A 31 -3.39 1.38 -19.54
CA ALA A 31 -2.50 1.60 -20.68
C ALA A 31 -1.15 0.85 -20.55
N ASN A 32 -1.05 -0.08 -19.59
CA ASN A 32 0.15 -0.84 -19.24
C ASN A 32 1.35 0.04 -18.86
N LYS A 33 1.09 1.27 -18.37
CA LYS A 33 2.13 2.18 -17.88
C LYS A 33 2.33 1.98 -16.38
N GLN A 34 3.60 1.97 -15.96
CA GLN A 34 3.95 1.96 -14.55
C GLN A 34 3.52 3.28 -13.89
N ARG A 35 2.81 3.17 -12.77
CA ARG A 35 2.36 4.28 -11.94
C ARG A 35 2.78 4.04 -10.50
N GLN A 36 2.89 5.13 -9.77
CA GLN A 36 3.11 5.14 -8.33
C GLN A 36 2.18 6.18 -7.71
N ILE A 37 1.55 5.82 -6.61
CA ILE A 37 0.78 6.75 -5.78
C ILE A 37 1.23 6.65 -4.33
N VAL A 38 1.15 7.78 -3.63
CA VAL A 38 1.36 7.86 -2.18
C VAL A 38 0.03 8.23 -1.55
N LEU A 39 -0.43 7.41 -0.62
CA LEU A 39 -1.68 7.60 0.11
C LEU A 39 -1.35 7.91 1.56
N ALA A 40 -1.86 9.03 2.06
CA ALA A 40 -1.69 9.45 3.45
C ALA A 40 -3.03 9.87 4.06
N SER A 41 -3.18 9.70 5.38
CA SER A 41 -4.34 10.12 6.15
C SER A 41 -5.65 9.66 5.50
N GLU A 42 -6.56 10.57 5.15
CA GLU A 42 -7.87 10.27 4.55
C GLU A 42 -7.77 9.52 3.21
N GLN A 43 -6.67 9.71 2.46
CA GLN A 43 -6.46 9.04 1.17
C GLN A 43 -6.17 7.54 1.32
N LEU A 44 -5.77 7.08 2.51
CA LEU A 44 -5.52 5.65 2.77
C LEU A 44 -6.78 4.80 2.52
N SER A 45 -7.97 5.38 2.70
CA SER A 45 -9.25 4.73 2.35
C SER A 45 -9.35 4.29 0.88
N GLN A 46 -8.53 4.85 -0.02
CA GLN A 46 -8.48 4.49 -1.44
C GLN A 46 -7.50 3.34 -1.74
N ALA A 47 -6.68 2.90 -0.78
CA ALA A 47 -5.71 1.81 -0.97
C ALA A 47 -6.33 0.55 -1.60
N PRO A 48 -7.55 0.09 -1.23
CA PRO A 48 -8.17 -1.07 -1.85
C PRO A 48 -8.41 -0.93 -3.36
N ILE A 49 -8.52 0.30 -3.89
CA ILE A 49 -8.69 0.56 -5.34
C ILE A 49 -7.38 0.22 -6.06
N TYR A 50 -6.26 0.73 -5.55
CA TYR A 50 -4.96 0.60 -6.21
C TYR A 50 -4.36 -0.80 -6.06
N LEU A 51 -4.65 -1.49 -4.95
CA LEU A 51 -4.17 -2.86 -4.70
C LEU A 51 -4.82 -3.90 -5.64
N ARG A 52 -5.92 -3.55 -6.32
CA ARG A 52 -6.59 -4.44 -7.29
C ARG A 52 -5.94 -4.43 -8.68
N TYR A 53 -5.04 -3.49 -8.97
CA TYR A 53 -4.33 -3.48 -10.25
C TYR A 53 -3.38 -4.67 -10.36
N GLU A 54 -3.18 -5.14 -11.59
CA GLU A 54 -2.27 -6.25 -11.85
C GLU A 54 -0.84 -5.89 -11.41
N LYS A 55 -0.20 -6.81 -10.67
CA LYS A 55 1.17 -6.64 -10.14
C LYS A 55 1.33 -5.39 -9.28
N ALA A 56 0.28 -5.02 -8.56
CA ALA A 56 0.39 -3.97 -7.55
C ALA A 56 1.36 -4.39 -6.45
N GLU A 57 2.34 -3.54 -6.15
CA GLU A 57 3.26 -3.67 -5.03
C GLU A 57 3.02 -2.52 -4.06
N ALA A 58 3.00 -2.82 -2.76
CA ALA A 58 2.75 -1.83 -1.73
C ALA A 58 3.86 -1.82 -0.68
N TYR A 59 4.20 -0.64 -0.18
CA TYR A 59 5.19 -0.50 0.88
C TYR A 59 5.03 0.82 1.63
N TYR A 60 5.64 0.89 2.82
CA TYR A 60 5.85 2.13 3.54
C TYR A 60 7.24 2.15 4.19
N ARG A 61 7.65 3.33 4.67
CA ARG A 61 8.88 3.50 5.45
C ARG A 61 8.54 4.03 6.82
N LYS A 62 9.15 3.45 7.86
CA LYS A 62 9.06 3.94 9.24
C LYS A 62 10.42 3.75 9.91
N ASP A 63 10.90 4.79 10.59
CA ASP A 63 12.17 4.78 11.33
C ASP A 63 13.38 4.27 10.50
N GLY A 64 13.45 4.67 9.22
CA GLY A 64 14.50 4.23 8.30
C GLY A 64 14.38 2.78 7.81
N ILE A 65 13.34 2.04 8.24
CA ILE A 65 13.08 0.68 7.82
C ILE A 65 12.06 0.69 6.67
N PHE A 66 12.37 -0.04 5.60
CA PHE A 66 11.43 -0.35 4.52
C PHE A 66 10.57 -1.56 4.88
N PHE A 67 9.25 -1.40 4.79
CA PHE A 67 8.24 -2.44 5.00
C PHE A 67 7.53 -2.73 3.68
N GLU A 68 7.78 -3.90 3.12
CA GLU A 68 6.97 -4.45 2.03
C GLU A 68 5.64 -4.93 2.60
N VAL A 69 4.56 -4.58 1.94
CA VAL A 69 3.19 -4.90 2.34
C VAL A 69 2.61 -5.89 1.35
N VAL A 70 2.14 -7.02 1.86
CA VAL A 70 1.37 -8.00 1.09
C VAL A 70 -0.04 -8.07 1.67
N VAL A 71 -1.05 -7.98 0.82
CA VAL A 71 -2.45 -8.17 1.22
C VAL A 71 -2.95 -9.46 0.59
N GLN A 72 -3.49 -10.36 1.40
CA GLN A 72 -4.08 -11.61 0.94
C GLN A 72 -5.51 -11.34 0.44
N GLY A 73 -5.63 -10.82 -0.79
CA GLY A 73 -6.90 -10.52 -1.45
C GLY A 73 -7.06 -11.29 -2.75
#